data_AF-D6P6C3-F1
#
_entry.id   AF-D6P6C3-F1
#
_cell.length_a   1.000
_cell.length_b   1.000
_cell.length_c   1.000
_cell.angle_alpha   90.00
_cell.angle_beta   90.00
_cell.angle_gamma   90.00
#
_symmetry.space_group_name_H-M   'P 1'
#
loop_
_entity.id
_entity.type
_entity.pdbx_description
1 polymer ?
#
loop_
_entity_poly.entity_id
_entity_poly.type
_entity_poly.pdbx_seq_one_letter_code
_entity_poly.pdbx_strand_id
1 'polypeptide(L)'
;AAEFYKLFQLEIGEVYNNRSITKEERKRWQSALDKHLRKKMKLKPMTRMNGNFARKLMSRETVDAVCELIKCEERHEALRELMDLYLKMKPVWRSSCPTKECPELVCQYSFNSQRFAELLSTKFSYRYEGKITNYFHKALAHVPELIERDGSIGAWASEGNESGNKLFRRFR
;
A
#
# COMPACT_ATOMS: atom_id res chain seq x y z
N ALA A 1 1.23 0.76 2.50
CA ALA A 1 2.41 1.50 2.03
C ALA A 1 3.73 0.74 2.25
N ALA A 2 4.17 0.41 3.47
CA ALA A 2 5.41 -0.37 3.69
C ALA A 2 5.42 -1.69 2.94
N GLU A 3 4.30 -2.39 2.98
CA GLU A 3 4.15 -3.66 2.27
C GLU A 3 4.23 -3.50 0.75
N PHE A 4 3.60 -2.47 0.18
CA PHE A 4 3.69 -2.13 -1.24
C PHE A 4 5.11 -1.70 -1.64
N TYR A 5 5.78 -0.88 -0.83
CA TYR A 5 7.17 -0.52 -1.08
C TYR A 5 8.06 -1.76 -1.13
N LYS A 6 7.82 -2.73 -0.25
CA LYS A 6 8.56 -4.00 -0.28
C LYS A 6 8.20 -4.84 -1.50
N LEU A 7 6.93 -4.87 -1.89
CA LEU A 7 6.47 -5.54 -3.10
C LEU A 7 7.15 -4.97 -4.35
N PHE A 8 7.19 -3.64 -4.51
CA PHE A 8 7.87 -2.99 -5.65
C PHE A 8 9.34 -3.38 -5.76
N GLN A 9 10.07 -3.47 -4.64
CA GLN A 9 11.46 -3.95 -4.66
C GLN A 9 11.60 -5.39 -5.18
N LEU A 10 10.64 -6.26 -4.86
CA LEU A 10 10.66 -7.67 -5.27
C LEU A 10 10.27 -7.83 -6.73
N GLU A 11 9.35 -7.00 -7.23
CA GLU A 11 8.96 -6.97 -8.64
C GLU A 11 10.11 -6.48 -9.53
N ILE A 12 10.83 -5.42 -9.12
CA ILE A 12 12.05 -4.95 -9.81
C ILE A 12 13.13 -6.05 -9.85
N GLY A 13 13.17 -6.88 -8.81
CA GLY A 13 14.10 -8.00 -8.72
C GLY A 13 13.63 -9.31 -9.35
N GLU A 14 12.44 -9.33 -9.96
CA GLU A 14 11.82 -10.52 -10.56
C GLU A 14 11.88 -11.76 -9.65
N VAL A 15 11.62 -11.55 -8.35
CA VAL A 15 11.78 -12.58 -7.31
C VAL A 15 10.90 -13.81 -7.51
N TYR A 16 9.81 -13.65 -8.27
CA TYR A 16 8.98 -14.77 -8.68
C TYR A 16 9.73 -15.80 -9.55
N ASN A 17 10.80 -15.40 -10.26
CA ASN A 17 11.65 -16.28 -11.07
C ASN A 17 12.84 -16.86 -10.29
N ASN A 18 13.36 -16.14 -9.29
CA ASN A 18 14.55 -16.57 -8.54
C ASN A 18 14.34 -16.47 -7.02
N ARG A 19 14.31 -17.63 -6.35
CA ARG A 19 14.09 -17.73 -4.91
C ARG A 19 15.37 -17.49 -4.09
N SER A 20 16.56 -17.63 -4.67
CA SER A 20 17.83 -17.42 -3.97
C SER A 20 18.30 -15.96 -4.13
N ILE A 21 17.84 -15.09 -3.22
CA ILE A 21 18.16 -13.67 -3.26
C ILE A 21 19.20 -13.33 -2.19
N THR A 22 20.29 -12.71 -2.62
CA THR A 22 21.34 -12.20 -1.73
C THR A 22 20.94 -10.88 -1.06
N LYS A 23 21.66 -10.49 0.01
CA LYS A 23 21.42 -9.20 0.68
C LYS A 23 21.82 -8.03 -0.22
N GLU A 24 22.84 -8.23 -1.04
CA GLU A 24 23.43 -7.29 -1.97
C GLU A 24 22.44 -6.94 -3.10
N GLU A 25 21.77 -7.93 -3.67
CA GLU A 25 20.72 -7.73 -4.68
C GLU A 25 19.54 -6.95 -4.12
N ARG A 26 19.08 -7.28 -2.91
CA ARG A 26 17.99 -6.53 -2.26
C ARG A 26 18.34 -5.06 -2.07
N LYS A 27 19.59 -4.76 -1.66
CA LYS A 27 20.08 -3.39 -1.54
C LYS A 27 20.13 -2.69 -2.90
N ARG A 28 20.54 -3.40 -3.96
CA ARG A 28 20.57 -2.87 -5.32
C ARG A 28 19.18 -2.48 -5.81
N TRP A 29 18.17 -3.34 -5.64
CA TRP A 29 16.79 -3.04 -6.06
C TRP A 29 16.16 -1.92 -5.23
N GLN A 30 16.43 -1.89 -3.93
CA GLN A 30 16.02 -0.76 -3.08
C GLN A 30 16.60 0.56 -3.59
N SER A 31 17.92 0.58 -3.88
CA SER A 31 18.59 1.79 -4.39
C SER A 31 18.04 2.22 -5.76
N ALA A 32 17.75 1.27 -6.65
CA ALA A 32 17.15 1.53 -7.95
C ALA A 32 15.76 2.17 -7.81
N LEU A 33 14.89 1.59 -6.97
CA LEU A 33 13.57 2.12 -6.66
C LEU A 33 13.65 3.53 -6.08
N ASP A 34 14.51 3.73 -5.08
CA ASP A 34 14.70 5.02 -4.41
C ASP A 34 15.18 6.11 -5.37
N LYS A 35 16.14 5.79 -6.25
CA LYS A 35 16.64 6.72 -7.27
C LYS A 35 15.53 7.09 -8.26
N HIS A 36 14.71 6.12 -8.66
CA HIS A 36 13.64 6.35 -9.62
C HIS A 36 12.48 7.17 -9.02
N LEU A 37 12.03 6.83 -7.81
CA LEU A 37 11.00 7.59 -7.08
C LEU A 37 11.45 9.02 -6.78
N ARG A 38 12.75 9.24 -6.50
CA ARG A 38 13.29 10.59 -6.36
C ARG A 38 13.22 11.38 -7.66
N LYS A 39 13.53 10.75 -8.79
CA LYS A 39 13.53 11.40 -10.11
C LYS A 39 12.11 11.75 -10.58
N LYS A 40 11.17 10.79 -10.52
CA LYS A 40 9.81 10.93 -11.07
C LYS A 40 8.85 11.58 -10.09
N MET A 41 8.87 11.16 -8.82
CA MET A 41 7.88 11.55 -7.82
C MET A 41 8.40 12.60 -6.82
N LYS A 42 9.66 13.03 -6.97
CA LYS A 42 10.36 13.92 -6.01
C LYS A 42 10.32 13.37 -4.58
N LEU A 43 10.28 12.04 -4.44
CA LEU A 43 10.26 11.35 -3.15
C LEU A 43 11.67 11.11 -2.64
N LYS A 44 12.00 11.69 -1.48
CA LYS A 44 13.28 11.45 -0.82
C LYS A 44 13.26 10.09 -0.11
N PRO A 45 14.29 9.25 -0.28
CA PRO A 45 14.41 8.00 0.47
C PRO A 45 14.35 8.23 1.98
N MET A 46 13.74 7.30 2.71
CA MET A 46 13.56 7.39 4.16
C MET A 46 13.93 6.07 4.82
N THR A 47 14.55 6.15 6.00
CA THR A 47 14.86 4.96 6.82
C THR A 47 13.60 4.34 7.41
N ARG A 48 12.70 5.19 7.93
CA ARG A 48 11.38 4.79 8.41
C ARG A 48 10.32 5.59 7.68
N MET A 49 9.41 4.89 7.01
CA MET A 49 8.31 5.53 6.29
C MET A 49 7.34 6.22 7.24
N ASN A 50 7.01 7.47 6.93
CA ASN A 50 5.98 8.25 7.62
C ASN A 50 4.69 8.34 6.78
N GLY A 51 3.64 8.90 7.37
CA GLY A 51 2.35 9.07 6.69
C GLY A 51 2.40 9.95 5.43
N ASN A 52 3.25 10.98 5.40
CA ASN A 52 3.41 11.85 4.22
C ASN A 52 3.99 11.09 3.03
N PHE A 53 5.02 10.27 3.26
CA PHE A 53 5.63 9.42 2.25
C PHE A 53 4.62 8.36 1.80
N ALA A 54 3.93 7.72 2.74
CA ALA A 54 2.90 6.72 2.43
C ALA A 54 1.78 7.29 1.54
N ARG A 55 1.30 8.51 1.81
CA ARG A 55 0.27 9.17 0.99
C ARG A 55 0.71 9.40 -0.46
N LYS A 56 1.98 9.79 -0.67
CA LYS A 56 2.52 10.01 -2.02
C LYS A 56 2.86 8.71 -2.74
N LEU A 57 3.33 7.69 -2.01
CA LEU A 57 3.68 6.40 -2.58
C LEU A 57 2.45 5.60 -3.05
N MET A 58 1.33 5.71 -2.32
CA MET A 58 0.12 4.97 -2.66
C MET A 58 -0.70 5.73 -3.70
N SER A 59 -0.20 5.77 -4.94
CA SER A 59 -0.84 6.45 -6.08
C SER A 59 -0.65 5.68 -7.39
N ARG A 60 -1.48 5.95 -8.39
CA ARG A 60 -1.36 5.35 -9.73
C ARG A 60 -0.03 5.72 -10.40
N GLU A 61 0.34 6.99 -10.31
CA GLU A 61 1.57 7.51 -10.92
C GLU A 61 2.81 6.85 -10.34
N THR A 62 2.77 6.47 -9.05
CA THR A 62 3.87 5.72 -8.43
C THR A 62 3.99 4.33 -9.04
N VAL A 63 2.88 3.64 -9.30
CA VAL A 63 2.92 2.31 -9.93
C VAL A 63 3.39 2.41 -11.36
N ASP A 64 2.95 3.39 -12.12
CA ASP A 64 3.43 3.59 -13.49
C ASP A 64 4.94 3.85 -13.53
N ALA A 65 5.46 4.68 -12.60
CA ALA A 65 6.90 4.88 -12.46
C ALA A 65 7.64 3.59 -12.05
N VAL A 66 7.04 2.74 -11.21
CA VAL A 66 7.64 1.44 -10.85
C VAL A 66 7.61 0.47 -12.03
N CYS A 67 6.58 0.49 -12.86
CA CYS A 67 6.46 -0.34 -14.06
C CYS A 67 7.58 -0.03 -15.06
N GLU A 68 8.06 1.21 -15.16
CA GLU A 68 9.24 1.57 -15.98
C GLU A 68 10.53 0.81 -15.58
N LEU A 69 10.59 0.23 -14.37
CA LEU A 69 11.73 -0.54 -13.87
C LEU A 69 11.54 -2.07 -14.02
N ILE A 70 10.36 -2.53 -14.44
CA ILE A 70 10.00 -3.94 -14.53
C ILE A 70 9.92 -4.33 -16.00
N LYS A 71 10.54 -5.46 -16.38
CA LYS A 71 10.57 -5.88 -17.79
C LYS A 71 9.30 -6.60 -18.25
N CYS A 72 8.62 -7.31 -17.35
CA CYS A 72 7.46 -8.13 -17.69
C CYS A 72 6.16 -7.30 -17.66
N GLU A 73 5.56 -7.10 -18.83
CA GLU A 73 4.30 -6.35 -19.01
C GLU A 73 3.12 -6.95 -18.23
N GLU A 74 3.00 -8.28 -18.16
CA GLU A 74 1.94 -8.94 -17.38
C GLU A 74 1.99 -8.55 -15.88
N ARG A 75 3.20 -8.27 -15.36
CA ARG A 75 3.38 -7.79 -13.98
C ARG A 75 2.92 -6.35 -13.81
N HIS A 76 2.99 -5.54 -14.86
CA HIS A 76 2.51 -4.16 -14.82
C HIS A 76 1.01 -4.14 -14.61
N GLU A 77 0.26 -4.93 -15.37
CA GLU A 77 -1.19 -5.06 -15.22
C GLU A 77 -1.57 -5.52 -13.81
N ALA A 78 -0.91 -6.56 -13.29
CA ALA A 78 -1.15 -7.05 -11.94
C ALA A 78 -0.88 -5.98 -10.86
N LEU A 79 0.18 -5.19 -11.00
CA LEU A 79 0.49 -4.10 -10.07
C LEU A 79 -0.48 -2.92 -10.16
N ARG A 80 -0.88 -2.54 -11.39
CA ARG A 80 -1.87 -1.49 -11.62
C ARG A 80 -3.22 -1.88 -11.05
N GLU A 81 -3.68 -3.10 -11.33
CA GLU A 81 -4.93 -3.63 -10.78
C GLU A 81 -4.90 -3.68 -9.25
N LEU A 82 -3.80 -4.16 -8.66
CA LEU A 82 -3.64 -4.20 -7.21
C LEU A 82 -3.72 -2.81 -6.58
N MET A 83 -3.06 -1.81 -7.18
CA MET A 83 -3.11 -0.43 -6.69
C MET A 83 -4.49 0.20 -6.90
N ASP A 84 -5.14 -0.07 -8.02
CA ASP A 84 -6.49 0.44 -8.29
C ASP A 84 -7.51 -0.07 -7.27
N LEU A 85 -7.46 -1.35 -6.94
CA LEU A 85 -8.29 -1.92 -5.87
C LEU A 85 -7.96 -1.27 -4.52
N TYR A 86 -6.67 -1.10 -4.20
CA TYR A 86 -6.26 -0.39 -2.99
C TYR A 86 -6.83 1.03 -2.92
N LEU A 87 -6.80 1.77 -4.03
CA LEU A 87 -7.29 3.15 -4.10
C LEU A 87 -8.81 3.24 -4.04
N LYS A 88 -9.54 2.23 -4.54
CA LYS A 88 -11.00 2.12 -4.37
C LYS A 88 -11.38 1.82 -2.92
N MET A 89 -10.61 0.99 -2.23
CA MET A 89 -10.93 0.61 -0.86
C MET A 89 -10.46 1.64 0.18
N LYS A 90 -9.33 2.33 -0.07
CA LYS A 90 -8.70 3.24 0.88
C LYS A 90 -9.60 4.34 1.46
N PRO A 91 -10.46 5.01 0.67
CA PRO A 91 -11.34 6.05 1.20
C PRO A 91 -12.25 5.55 2.33
N VAL A 92 -12.70 4.29 2.26
CA VAL A 92 -13.68 3.72 3.20
C VAL A 92 -13.16 3.74 4.65
N TRP A 93 -11.90 3.39 4.89
CA TRP A 93 -11.32 3.44 6.24
C TRP A 93 -10.61 4.76 6.58
N ARG A 94 -10.61 5.74 5.67
CA ARG A 94 -9.92 7.04 5.84
C ARG A 94 -10.83 8.24 5.94
N SER A 95 -12.01 8.17 5.34
CA SER A 95 -13.04 9.19 5.38
C SER A 95 -13.58 9.38 6.80
N SER A 96 -14.06 10.59 7.10
CA SER A 96 -14.72 10.89 8.37
C SER A 96 -16.11 10.28 8.41
N CYS A 97 -16.85 10.30 7.28
CA CYS A 97 -18.17 9.67 7.16
C CYS A 97 -18.30 8.94 5.80
N PRO A 98 -17.77 7.71 5.68
CA PRO A 98 -17.68 7.00 4.40
C PRO A 98 -19.05 6.71 3.76
N THR A 99 -20.10 6.50 4.55
CA THR A 99 -21.47 6.28 4.06
C THR A 99 -22.08 7.49 3.36
N LYS A 100 -21.53 8.70 3.56
CA LYS A 100 -21.95 9.93 2.87
C LYS A 100 -20.93 10.35 1.82
N GLU A 101 -19.64 10.26 2.14
CA GLU A 101 -18.56 10.76 1.28
C GLU A 101 -18.21 9.78 0.14
N CYS A 102 -18.39 8.48 0.35
CA CYS A 102 -18.07 7.45 -0.66
C CYS A 102 -18.98 6.20 -0.57
N PRO A 103 -20.31 6.36 -0.63
CA PRO A 103 -21.27 5.27 -0.43
C PRO A 103 -21.08 4.10 -1.40
N GLU A 104 -20.76 4.38 -2.67
CA GLU A 104 -20.52 3.34 -3.68
C GLU A 104 -19.31 2.46 -3.32
N LEU A 105 -18.24 3.07 -2.79
CA LEU A 105 -17.03 2.34 -2.40
C LEU A 105 -17.25 1.51 -1.15
N VAL A 106 -18.12 1.96 -0.23
CA VAL A 106 -18.56 1.17 0.93
C VAL A 106 -19.30 -0.08 0.44
N CYS A 107 -20.29 0.09 -0.43
CA CYS A 107 -21.08 -1.02 -0.98
C CYS A 107 -20.21 -2.05 -1.73
N GLN A 108 -19.24 -1.57 -2.53
CA GLN A 108 -18.35 -2.44 -3.31
C GLN A 108 -17.17 -2.99 -2.50
N TYR A 109 -17.03 -2.66 -1.21
CA TYR A 109 -15.81 -2.95 -0.47
C TYR A 109 -15.51 -4.45 -0.42
N SER A 110 -16.50 -5.27 -0.08
CA SER A 110 -16.34 -6.73 0.06
C SER A 110 -15.92 -7.39 -1.26
N PHE A 111 -16.47 -6.94 -2.38
CA PHE A 111 -16.05 -7.39 -3.71
C PHE A 111 -14.60 -6.99 -4.01
N ASN A 112 -14.26 -5.73 -3.77
CA ASN A 112 -12.91 -5.21 -4.01
C ASN A 112 -11.87 -5.91 -3.12
N SER A 113 -12.19 -6.19 -1.84
CA SER A 113 -11.29 -6.88 -0.92
C SER A 113 -11.10 -8.34 -1.29
N GLN A 114 -12.15 -9.03 -1.75
CA GLN A 114 -12.05 -10.40 -2.27
C GLN A 114 -11.16 -10.46 -3.51
N ARG A 115 -11.37 -9.58 -4.49
CA ARG A 115 -10.53 -9.50 -5.70
C ARG A 115 -9.08 -9.16 -5.36
N PHE A 116 -8.86 -8.26 -4.40
CA PHE A 116 -7.53 -7.92 -3.91
C PHE A 116 -6.83 -9.15 -3.30
N ALA A 117 -7.53 -9.90 -2.45
CA ALA A 117 -7.00 -11.13 -1.86
C ALA A 117 -6.70 -12.20 -2.91
N GLU A 118 -7.56 -12.35 -3.92
CA GLU A 118 -7.35 -13.26 -5.05
C GLU A 118 -6.07 -12.91 -5.81
N LEU A 119 -5.85 -11.64 -6.16
CA LEU A 119 -4.61 -11.19 -6.80
C LEU A 119 -3.38 -11.50 -5.95
N LEU A 120 -3.44 -11.26 -4.63
CA LEU A 120 -2.34 -11.59 -3.73
C LEU A 120 -2.04 -13.09 -3.75
N SER A 121 -3.08 -13.93 -3.72
CA SER A 121 -2.94 -15.39 -3.66
C SER A 121 -2.48 -16.02 -4.98
N THR A 122 -2.73 -15.35 -6.11
CA THR A 122 -2.41 -15.87 -7.45
C THR A 122 -1.15 -15.21 -8.00
N LYS A 123 -1.23 -13.94 -8.37
CA LYS A 123 -0.15 -13.18 -9.02
C LYS A 123 1.00 -12.88 -8.06
N PHE A 124 0.76 -12.84 -6.75
CA PHE A 124 1.79 -12.53 -5.75
C PHE A 124 2.01 -13.66 -4.73
N SER A 125 1.65 -14.90 -5.10
CA SER A 125 1.77 -16.10 -4.26
C SER A 125 3.18 -16.28 -3.68
N TYR A 126 4.22 -16.02 -4.49
CA TYR A 126 5.63 -16.08 -4.08
C TYR A 126 5.96 -15.26 -2.81
N ARG A 127 5.15 -14.24 -2.51
CA ARG A 127 5.26 -13.42 -1.29
C ARG A 127 4.20 -13.75 -0.24
N TYR A 128 2.97 -14.09 -0.62
CA TYR A 128 1.83 -14.16 0.31
C TYR A 128 1.31 -15.58 0.58
N GLU A 129 1.90 -16.61 -0.05
CA GLU A 129 1.62 -18.00 0.28
C GLU A 129 1.97 -18.28 1.75
N GLY A 130 0.96 -18.67 2.54
CA GLY A 130 1.10 -18.99 3.96
C GLY A 130 1.42 -17.80 4.89
N LYS A 131 1.47 -16.56 4.39
CA LYS A 131 1.76 -15.38 5.22
C LYS A 131 1.10 -14.10 4.71
N ILE A 132 0.55 -13.32 5.63
CA ILE A 132 -0.02 -12.00 5.35
C ILE A 132 0.32 -11.04 6.48
N THR A 133 0.45 -9.74 6.18
CA THR A 133 0.70 -8.75 7.22
C THR A 133 -0.55 -8.47 8.05
N ASN A 134 -0.38 -8.15 9.33
CA ASN A 134 -1.48 -7.86 10.25
C ASN A 134 -2.42 -6.76 9.71
N TYR A 135 -1.86 -5.71 9.08
CA TYR A 135 -2.67 -4.62 8.53
C TYR A 135 -3.40 -4.99 7.25
N PHE A 136 -2.84 -5.85 6.40
CA PHE A 136 -3.59 -6.39 5.26
C PHE A 136 -4.73 -7.28 5.72
N HIS A 137 -4.48 -8.18 6.68
CA HIS A 137 -5.55 -8.99 7.25
C HIS A 137 -6.69 -8.12 7.82
N LYS A 138 -6.35 -7.12 8.65
CA LYS A 138 -7.36 -6.19 9.20
C LYS A 138 -8.13 -5.44 8.13
N ALA A 139 -7.43 -4.89 7.12
CA ALA A 139 -8.06 -4.14 6.05
C ALA A 139 -9.01 -5.03 5.23
N LEU A 140 -8.57 -6.22 4.85
CA LEU A 140 -9.34 -7.09 3.95
C LEU A 140 -10.52 -7.79 4.64
N ALA A 141 -10.43 -8.04 5.95
CA ALA A 141 -11.43 -8.84 6.67
C ALA A 141 -12.44 -8.00 7.48
N HIS A 142 -12.02 -6.91 8.12
CA HIS A 142 -12.82 -6.29 9.19
C HIS A 142 -13.37 -4.90 8.86
N VAL A 143 -12.93 -4.27 7.78
CA VAL A 143 -13.35 -2.90 7.48
C VAL A 143 -14.86 -2.75 7.29
N PRO A 144 -15.58 -3.62 6.54
CA PRO A 144 -17.03 -3.49 6.38
C PRO A 144 -17.78 -3.53 7.72
N GLU A 145 -17.49 -4.53 8.55
CA GLU A 145 -18.11 -4.71 9.87
C GLU A 145 -17.86 -3.50 10.79
N LEU A 146 -16.63 -2.97 10.80
CA LEU A 146 -16.29 -1.78 11.59
C LEU A 146 -17.02 -0.53 11.11
N ILE A 147 -17.22 -0.37 9.79
CA ILE A 147 -17.99 0.76 9.24
C ILE A 147 -19.47 0.64 9.57
N GLU A 148 -20.05 -0.55 9.49
CA GLU A 148 -21.44 -0.78 9.87
C GLU A 148 -21.68 -0.52 11.37
N ARG A 149 -20.74 -0.93 12.22
CA ARG A 149 -20.85 -0.78 13.68
C ARG A 149 -20.58 0.65 14.16
N ASP A 150 -19.47 1.24 13.72
CA ASP A 150 -18.95 2.50 14.30
C ASP A 150 -19.24 3.72 13.40
N GLY A 151 -19.77 3.51 12.20
CA GLY A 151 -20.06 4.53 11.18
C GLY A 151 -18.81 5.11 10.49
N SER A 152 -17.63 4.99 11.11
CA SER A 152 -16.35 5.49 10.59
C SER A 152 -15.17 4.79 11.25
N ILE A 153 -14.05 4.68 10.52
CA ILE A 153 -12.74 4.31 11.08
C ILE A 153 -11.81 5.54 11.11
N GLY A 154 -11.85 6.37 10.07
CA GLY A 154 -10.96 7.51 9.90
C GLY A 154 -11.13 8.58 10.98
N ALA A 155 -12.37 8.79 11.44
CA ALA A 155 -12.68 9.72 12.52
C ALA A 155 -12.04 9.32 13.87
N TRP A 156 -11.75 8.02 14.07
CA TRP A 156 -11.14 7.48 15.28
C TRP A 156 -9.64 7.20 15.13
N ALA A 157 -9.00 7.76 14.10
CA ALA A 157 -7.59 7.55 13.84
C ALA A 157 -6.69 8.22 14.90
N SER A 158 -5.49 7.66 15.11
CA SER A 158 -4.48 8.21 16.02
C SER A 158 -3.84 9.53 15.52
N GLU A 159 -4.21 10.05 14.35
CA GLU A 159 -3.56 11.20 13.72
C GLU A 159 -3.60 12.47 14.58
N GLY A 160 -4.71 12.69 15.30
CA GLY A 160 -4.83 13.81 16.25
C GLY A 160 -3.84 13.70 17.41
N ASN A 161 -3.75 12.50 18.01
CA ASN A 161 -2.83 12.23 19.11
C ASN A 161 -1.36 12.34 18.67
N GLU A 162 -1.02 11.77 17.51
CA GLU A 162 0.34 11.88 16.95
C GLU A 162 0.73 13.32 16.62
N SER A 163 -0.22 14.14 16.17
CA SER A 163 0.00 15.56 15.93
C SER A 163 0.26 16.33 17.23
N GLY A 164 -0.40 15.95 18.33
CA GLY A 164 -0.16 16.50 19.67
C GLY A 164 1.29 16.35 20.15
N ASN A 165 1.98 15.27 19.77
CA ASN A 165 3.40 15.08 20.10
C ASN A 165 4.30 16.19 19.52
N LYS A 166 3.92 16.82 18.41
CA LYS A 166 4.66 17.96 17.84
C LYS A 166 4.55 19.20 18.74
N LEU A 167 3.38 19.41 19.35
CA LEU A 167 3.17 20.49 20.32
C LEU A 167 3.94 20.23 21.60
N PHE A 168 3.88 18.99 22.11
CA PHE A 168 4.61 18.60 23.32
C PHE A 168 6.12 18.90 23.22
N ARG A 169 6.74 18.59 22.08
CA ARG A 169 8.16 18.89 21.84
C ARG A 169 8.48 20.37 21.67
N ARG A 170 7.50 21.20 21.31
CA ARG A 170 7.68 22.64 21.15
C ARG A 170 7.56 23.37 22.49
N PHE A 171 6.73 22.86 23.39
CA PHE A 171 6.47 23.46 24.68
C PHE A 171 7.37 22.94 25.80
N ARG A 172 8.08 21.83 25.58
CA ARG A 172 9.14 21.33 26.47
C ARG A 172 10.48 21.94 26.08
#